data_AF-A0ABD5R5Y6-F1
#
_entry.id   AF-A0ABD5R5Y6-F1
#
_cell.length_a   1.000
_cell.length_b   1.000
_cell.length_c   1.000
_cell.angle_alpha   90.00
_cell.angle_beta   90.00
_cell.angle_gamma   90.00
#
_symmetry.space_group_name_H-M   'P 1'
#
loop_
_entity.id
_entity.type
_entity.pdbx_description
1 polymer ?
#
loop_
_entity_poly.entity_id
_entity_poly.type
_entity_poly.pdbx_seq_one_letter_code
_entity_poly.pdbx_strand_id
1 'polypeptide(L)' 'MTTQRRIRLAESEAMEGGVRCPKCGSYTSFGDIVAAGGCGGGEWRGGDCDASLSLDLVLENPE' A
#
# COMPACT_ATOMS: atom_id res chain seq x y z
N MET A 1 -20.57 -2.60 -4.26
CA MET A 1 -19.80 -1.39 -4.65
C MET A 1 -18.67 -1.26 -3.65
N THR A 2 -17.45 -1.59 -4.04
CA THR A 2 -16.27 -1.43 -3.19
C THR A 2 -15.85 0.04 -3.23
N THR A 3 -16.06 0.76 -2.13
CA THR A 3 -15.63 2.16 -2.01
C THR A 3 -14.11 2.19 -1.89
N GLN A 4 -13.43 2.48 -3.00
CA GLN A 4 -11.98 2.67 -3.00
C GLN A 4 -11.65 4.06 -2.42
N ARG A 5 -10.80 4.09 -1.40
CA ARG A 5 -10.31 5.34 -0.79
C ARG A 5 -8.90 5.62 -1.27
N ARG A 6 -8.70 6.72 -2.00
CA ARG A 6 -7.36 7.21 -2.36
C ARG A 6 -6.80 8.05 -1.21
N ILE A 7 -5.57 7.78 -0.83
CA ILE A 7 -4.85 8.51 0.20
C ILE A 7 -3.53 8.93 -0.41
N ARG A 8 -3.21 10.22 -0.36
CA ARG A 8 -1.87 10.71 -0.71
C ARG A 8 -0.98 10.46 0.48
N LEU A 9 0.08 9.70 0.26
CA LEU A 9 1.08 9.43 1.27
C LEU A 9 2.05 10.61 1.33
N ALA A 10 2.35 11.09 2.53
CA ALA A 10 3.47 12.00 2.74
C ALA A 10 4.80 11.24 2.70
N GLU A 11 5.91 11.94 2.47
CA GLU A 11 7.25 11.33 2.48
C GLU A 11 7.54 10.59 3.79
N SER A 12 7.08 11.13 4.92
CA SER A 12 7.22 10.48 6.24
C SER A 12 6.43 9.17 6.39
N GLU A 13 5.44 8.93 5.54
CA GLU A 13 4.65 7.70 5.51
C GLU A 13 5.21 6.65 4.55
N ALA A 14 6.07 7.07 3.61
CA ALA A 14 6.83 6.22 2.72
C ALA A 14 8.14 5.79 3.43
N MET A 15 8.06 4.73 4.22
CA MET A 15 9.22 4.16 4.91
C MET A 15 10.04 3.33 3.91
N GLU A 16 11.36 3.55 3.78
CA GLU A 16 12.36 2.69 3.08
C GLU A 16 11.83 1.76 1.95
N GLY A 17 10.99 2.28 1.04
CA GLY A 17 10.41 1.49 -0.06
C GLY A 17 9.07 0.79 0.22
N GLY A 18 8.26 1.28 1.16
CA GLY A 18 6.95 0.74 1.52
C GLY A 18 6.11 1.68 2.37
N VAL A 19 4.99 1.15 2.88
CA VAL A 19 3.99 1.91 3.63
C VAL A 19 3.44 1.11 4.80
N ARG A 20 2.92 1.84 5.79
CA ARG A 20 2.09 1.25 6.84
C ARG A 20 0.65 1.16 6.37
N CYS A 21 0.10 -0.05 6.36
CA CYS A 21 -1.28 -0.28 5.95
C CYS A 21 -2.25 0.51 6.86
N PRO A 22 -3.09 1.40 6.33
CA PRO A 22 -3.97 2.24 7.16
C PRO A 22 -5.09 1.43 7.85
N LYS A 23 -5.39 0.21 7.36
CA LYS A 23 -6.41 -0.68 7.96
C LYS A 23 -5.91 -1.40 9.21
N CYS A 24 -4.71 -1.99 9.15
CA CYS A 24 -4.21 -2.91 10.18
C CYS A 24 -2.87 -2.48 10.79
N GLY A 25 -2.24 -1.43 10.28
CA GLY A 25 -0.95 -0.95 10.77
C GLY A 25 0.25 -1.81 10.39
N SER A 26 0.07 -2.89 9.62
CA SER A 26 1.16 -3.73 9.12
C SER A 26 1.98 -3.01 8.05
N TYR A 27 3.29 -3.15 8.07
CA TYR A 27 4.14 -2.64 7.00
C TYR A 27 4.14 -3.58 5.79
N THR A 28 4.08 -3.01 4.60
CA THR A 28 4.18 -3.70 3.30
C THR A 28 5.05 -2.88 2.35
N SER A 29 5.91 -3.54 1.57
CA SER A 29 6.75 -2.84 0.59
C SER A 29 5.93 -2.44 -0.64
N PHE A 30 6.36 -1.41 -1.36
CA PHE A 30 5.75 -1.03 -2.64
C PHE A 30 5.83 -2.17 -3.66
N GLY A 31 6.92 -2.94 -3.64
CA GLY A 31 7.08 -4.14 -4.47
C GLY A 31 6.04 -5.22 -4.15
N ASP A 32 5.77 -5.47 -2.86
CA ASP A 32 4.74 -6.43 -2.45
C ASP A 32 3.34 -5.97 -2.86
N ILE A 33 3.05 -4.66 -2.79
CA ILE A 33 1.77 -4.12 -3.26
C ILE A 33 1.62 -4.34 -4.76
N VAL A 34 2.67 -4.08 -5.56
CA VAL A 34 2.64 -4.32 -7.01
C VAL A 34 2.49 -5.81 -7.33
N ALA A 35 3.16 -6.69 -6.59
CA ALA A 35 3.17 -8.13 -6.85
C ALA A 35 1.89 -8.85 -6.38
N ALA A 36 1.40 -8.52 -5.18
CA ALA A 36 0.30 -9.23 -4.52
C ALA A 36 -1.01 -8.42 -4.44
N GLY A 37 -0.97 -7.10 -4.66
CA GLY A 37 -2.17 -6.26 -4.65
C GLY A 37 -2.81 -6.07 -3.26
N GLY A 38 -2.06 -6.28 -2.17
CA GLY A 38 -2.63 -6.24 -0.83
C GLY A 38 -1.64 -6.15 0.33
N CYS A 39 -2.15 -5.75 1.49
CA CYS A 39 -1.44 -5.77 2.76
C CYS A 39 -1.31 -7.22 3.27
N GLY A 40 -0.39 -8.01 2.74
CA GLY A 40 -0.26 -9.40 3.23
C GLY A 40 0.57 -10.40 2.42
N GLY A 41 1.50 -9.97 1.58
CA GLY A 41 2.33 -10.87 0.77
C GLY A 41 3.47 -11.58 1.50
N GLY A 42 3.38 -11.79 2.82
CA GLY A 42 4.46 -12.41 3.60
C GLY A 42 3.94 -13.26 4.75
N GLU A 43 4.19 -14.56 4.68
CA GLU A 43 3.90 -15.58 5.70
C GLU A 43 4.51 -15.27 7.09
N TRP A 44 5.39 -14.26 7.17
CA TRP A 44 6.12 -13.83 8.36
C TRP A 44 5.38 -12.86 9.31
N ARG A 45 4.14 -12.43 9.00
CA ARG A 45 3.47 -11.36 9.78
C ARG A 45 1.98 -11.57 10.09
N GLY A 46 1.57 -12.83 10.31
CA GLY A 46 0.36 -13.30 11.01
C GLY A 46 -0.69 -12.26 11.46
N GLY A 47 -1.30 -11.55 10.51
CA GLY A 47 -2.36 -10.58 10.77
C GLY A 47 -3.41 -10.70 9.69
N ASP A 48 -4.67 -10.80 10.10
CA ASP A 48 -5.88 -10.99 9.28
C ASP A 48 -6.24 -9.73 8.46
N CYS A 49 -5.27 -9.20 7.70
CA CYS A 49 -5.42 -7.94 7.00
C CYS A 49 -5.87 -8.17 5.55
N ASP A 50 -7.19 -8.30 5.37
CA ASP A 50 -7.83 -8.37 4.04
C ASP A 50 -7.93 -6.96 3.40
N ALA A 51 -6.85 -6.19 3.38
CA ALA A 51 -6.81 -4.90 2.68
C ALA A 51 -6.14 -5.08 1.33
N SER A 52 -6.88 -4.86 0.25
CA SER A 52 -6.28 -4.70 -1.07
C SER A 52 -5.70 -3.29 -1.22
N LEU A 53 -4.47 -3.21 -1.73
CA LEU A 53 -3.79 -1.95 -2.01
C LEU A 53 -3.38 -1.92 -3.48
N SER A 54 -3.31 -0.71 -4.02
CA SER A 54 -2.82 -0.43 -5.38
C SER A 54 -1.95 0.82 -5.34
N LEU A 55 -0.96 0.89 -6.22
CA LEU A 55 -0.13 2.09 -6.40
C LEU A 55 -0.52 2.76 -7.72
N ASP A 56 -0.79 4.06 -7.65
CA ASP A 56 -1.02 4.91 -8.81
C ASP A 56 0.26 5.74 -9.06
N LEU A 57 0.84 5.62 -10.26
CA LEU A 57 1.84 6.57 -10.73
C LEU A 57 1.09 7.76 -11.36
N VAL A 58 1.18 8.93 -10.73
CA VAL A 58 0.52 10.15 -11.21
C VAL A 58 1.56 11.07 -11.82
N LEU A 59 1.36 11.47 -13.08
CA LEU A 59 2.18 12.48 -13.75
C LEU A 59 1.53 13.85 -13.54
N GLU A 60 2.29 14.78 -12.95
CA GLU A 60 1.93 16.20 -12.89
C GLU A 60 2.71 16.91 -14.01
N ASN A 61 2.01 17.59 -14.92
CA ASN A 61 2.54 18.29 -16.11
C ASN A 61 3.26 17.38 -17.13
N PRO A 62 2.52 16.53 -17.88
CA PRO A 62 3.09 15.59 -18.84
C PRO A 62 3.45 16.21 -20.21
N GLU A 63 3.51 17.54 -20.31
CA GLU A 63 3.77 18.28 -21.55
C GLU A 63 5.27 18.52 -21.82
#